data_AF-A0A969LHA6-F1
#
_entry.id   AF-A0A969LHA6-F1
#
_cell.length_a   1.000
_cell.length_b   1.000
_cell.length_c   1.000
_cell.angle_alpha   90.00
_cell.angle_beta   90.00
_cell.angle_gamma   90.00
#
_symmetry.space_group_name_H-M   'P 1'
#
loop_
_entity.id
_entity.type
_entity.pdbx_description
1 polymer ?
#
loop_
_entity_poly.entity_id
_entity_poly.type
_entity_poly.pdbx_seq_one_letter_code
_entity_poly.pdbx_strand_id
1 'polypeptide(L)'
;MEKGTLVEFRVQGERRLAVADRPEGKKNWWVVDERGQSHTLRPQRVEYTVPGDYTPKDIAGFREQVEHYLDPDSLEVAWELLVEDAASVTPPELAQLLFSEQQPPMCYAAHLLLTEDRIYFKRKADGYEPRPAAQVSEIRHQLEVETQKQRDREAFMTRLQVALAGESVAWEESDRLRFEDLEKLVLDPERTHRHAQEFLASLDRPQTPDAAFALLVALGCWSPHENLFLRRSAYPSSYPQKVIDLAHQYLTAPPPDPDPDRLDLTALKVYTIDDESTEEIDDGLSVEYLDDGRTRLWIHIADPTRLIAVGDELDLEARRRSTSLYLPTGTIS
;
A
#
# COMPACT_ATOMS: atom_id res chain seq x y z
N MET A 1 -0.87 -0.03 55.16
CA MET A 1 -1.03 1.37 54.74
C MET A 1 -1.01 2.21 55.98
N GLU A 2 -0.31 3.32 55.93
CA GLU A 2 -0.27 4.30 57.00
C GLU A 2 -1.12 5.50 56.57
N LYS A 3 -1.55 6.31 57.55
CA LYS A 3 -2.23 7.56 57.23
C LYS A 3 -1.21 8.50 56.57
N GLY A 4 -1.62 9.19 55.51
CA GLY A 4 -0.76 10.09 54.73
C GLY A 4 -0.07 9.42 53.53
N THR A 5 -0.15 8.09 53.40
CA THR A 5 0.45 7.40 52.25
C THR A 5 -0.30 7.70 50.95
N LEU A 6 0.42 8.10 49.90
CA LEU A 6 -0.14 8.32 48.57
C LEU A 6 -0.21 6.98 47.80
N VAL A 7 -1.37 6.66 47.24
CA VAL A 7 -1.64 5.39 46.55
C VAL A 7 -2.25 5.61 45.18
N GLU A 8 -1.85 4.76 44.24
CA GLU A 8 -2.42 4.69 42.89
C GLU A 8 -3.44 3.55 42.79
N PHE A 9 -4.57 3.83 42.15
CA PHE A 9 -5.61 2.86 41.86
C PHE A 9 -6.34 3.23 40.57
N ARG A 10 -7.11 2.27 40.02
CA ARG A 10 -7.95 2.52 38.83
C ARG A 10 -9.42 2.64 39.17
N VAL A 11 -10.07 3.63 38.55
CA VAL A 11 -11.53 3.81 38.55
C VAL A 11 -11.99 3.82 37.10
N GLN A 12 -12.85 2.87 36.72
CA GLN A 12 -13.38 2.75 35.35
C GLN A 12 -12.29 2.68 34.24
N GLY A 13 -11.09 2.19 34.58
CA GLY A 13 -9.96 2.08 33.65
C GLY A 13 -8.98 3.26 33.69
N GLU A 14 -9.37 4.38 34.29
CA GLU A 14 -8.50 5.56 34.47
C GLU A 14 -7.68 5.45 35.76
N ARG A 15 -6.39 5.82 35.70
CA ARG A 15 -5.50 5.88 36.85
C ARG A 15 -5.80 7.11 37.71
N ARG A 16 -5.83 6.94 39.03
CA ARG A 16 -6.04 8.01 40.00
C ARG A 16 -5.09 7.86 41.19
N LEU A 17 -4.64 9.01 41.68
CA LEU A 17 -3.87 9.14 42.91
C LEU A 17 -4.80 9.61 44.03
N ALA A 18 -4.66 9.00 45.22
CA ALA A 18 -5.35 9.42 46.42
C ALA A 18 -4.49 9.17 47.66
N VAL A 19 -4.74 9.95 48.71
CA VAL A 19 -4.05 9.83 49.99
C VAL A 19 -4.86 8.98 50.96
N ALA A 20 -4.22 8.03 51.64
CA ALA A 20 -4.83 7.22 52.69
C ALA A 20 -5.14 8.07 53.94
N ASP A 21 -6.43 8.20 54.29
CA ASP A 21 -6.86 9.01 55.44
C ASP A 21 -7.15 8.16 56.69
N ARG A 22 -8.05 7.18 56.59
CA ARG A 22 -8.44 6.33 57.74
C ARG A 22 -8.81 4.91 57.35
N PRO A 23 -8.55 3.90 58.21
CA PRO A 23 -9.02 2.55 57.98
C PRO A 23 -10.55 2.45 58.14
N GLU A 24 -11.19 1.73 57.22
CA GLU A 24 -12.61 1.40 57.26
C GLU A 24 -12.78 -0.10 57.55
N GLY A 25 -12.95 -0.43 58.84
CA GLY A 25 -13.04 -1.80 59.32
C GLY A 25 -11.71 -2.56 59.28
N LYS A 26 -11.75 -3.90 59.23
CA LYS A 26 -10.55 -4.76 59.27
C LYS A 26 -9.82 -4.90 57.92
N LYS A 27 -10.43 -4.48 56.79
CA LYS A 27 -9.96 -4.84 55.44
C LYS A 27 -9.95 -3.71 54.40
N ASN A 28 -10.53 -2.54 54.68
CA ASN A 28 -10.63 -1.45 53.71
C ASN A 28 -10.00 -0.15 54.25
N TRP A 29 -9.68 0.77 53.35
CA TRP A 29 -9.14 2.10 53.64
C TRP A 29 -9.97 3.16 52.92
N TRP A 30 -10.25 4.27 53.61
CA TRP A 30 -10.70 5.50 52.98
C TRP A 30 -9.49 6.23 52.43
N VAL A 31 -9.54 6.51 51.13
CA VAL A 31 -8.57 7.36 50.45
C VAL A 31 -9.27 8.61 49.92
N VAL A 32 -8.59 9.74 49.91
CA VAL A 32 -9.13 11.01 49.43
C VAL A 32 -8.32 11.45 48.21
N ASP A 33 -9.00 11.66 47.08
CA ASP A 33 -8.35 12.12 45.85
C ASP A 33 -8.11 13.64 45.86
N GLU A 34 -7.46 14.14 44.82
CA GLU A 34 -7.14 15.57 44.62
C GLU A 34 -8.36 16.50 44.71
N ARG A 35 -9.55 15.99 44.35
CA ARG A 35 -10.81 16.76 44.37
C ARG A 35 -11.51 16.71 45.72
N GLY A 36 -10.88 16.09 46.73
CA GLY A 36 -11.48 15.87 48.05
C GLY A 36 -12.53 14.77 48.07
N GLN A 37 -12.65 13.98 46.99
CA GLN A 37 -13.61 12.88 46.92
C GLN A 37 -13.04 11.65 47.63
N SER A 38 -13.81 11.10 48.58
CA SER A 38 -13.43 9.89 49.30
C SER A 38 -13.80 8.63 48.52
N HIS A 39 -12.86 7.70 48.40
CA HIS A 39 -13.03 6.39 47.79
C HIS A 39 -12.69 5.29 48.81
N THR A 40 -13.49 4.22 48.84
CA THR A 40 -13.17 3.02 49.63
C THR A 40 -12.30 2.09 48.81
N LEU A 41 -11.05 1.89 49.23
CA LEU A 41 -10.10 0.98 48.59
C LEU A 41 -9.79 -0.25 49.45
N ARG A 42 -9.69 -1.39 48.77
CA ARG A 42 -9.10 -2.61 49.33
C ARG A 42 -7.59 -2.55 49.07
N PRO A 43 -6.71 -2.96 50.00
CA PRO A 43 -5.26 -2.96 49.79
C PRO A 43 -4.81 -3.71 48.53
N GLN A 44 -5.57 -4.73 48.10
CA GLN A 44 -5.31 -5.51 46.88
C GLN A 44 -5.60 -4.76 45.57
N ARG A 45 -6.29 -3.62 45.61
CA ARG A 45 -6.62 -2.80 44.43
C ARG A 45 -5.64 -1.64 44.21
N VAL A 46 -4.62 -1.52 45.05
CA VAL A 46 -3.58 -0.51 44.88
C VAL A 46 -2.54 -1.03 43.90
N GLU A 47 -2.30 -0.25 42.85
CA GLU A 47 -1.33 -0.58 41.79
C GLU A 47 0.08 -0.16 42.19
N TYR A 48 0.20 0.98 42.88
CA TYR A 48 1.47 1.49 43.39
C TYR A 48 1.29 2.29 44.68
N THR A 49 2.29 2.26 45.55
CA THR A 49 2.29 3.00 46.83
C THR A 49 3.52 3.89 46.87
N VAL A 50 3.30 5.19 47.06
CA VAL A 50 4.35 6.19 47.19
C VAL A 50 4.60 6.45 48.67
N PRO A 51 5.81 6.14 49.20
CA PRO A 51 6.13 6.36 50.60
C PRO A 51 6.25 7.85 50.91
N GLY A 52 5.58 8.31 51.97
CA GLY A 52 5.60 9.70 52.43
C GLY A 52 4.35 10.07 53.23
N ASP A 53 4.32 11.30 53.74
CA ASP A 53 3.19 11.91 54.43
C ASP A 53 2.62 13.04 53.57
N TYR A 54 1.58 12.72 52.81
CA TYR A 54 0.95 13.60 51.83
C TYR A 54 -0.42 14.05 52.30
N THR A 55 -0.84 15.23 51.86
CA THR A 55 -2.23 15.68 51.94
C THR A 55 -2.86 15.71 50.54
N PRO A 56 -4.20 15.67 50.42
CA PRO A 56 -4.86 15.73 49.11
C PRO A 56 -4.49 16.96 48.27
N LYS A 57 -4.05 18.05 48.90
CA LYS A 57 -3.59 19.27 48.22
C LYS A 57 -2.22 19.11 47.57
N ASP A 58 -1.40 18.17 48.05
CA ASP A 58 -0.04 17.94 47.56
C ASP A 58 -0.03 17.09 46.28
N ILE A 59 -1.16 16.44 45.93
CA ILE A 59 -1.28 15.55 44.76
C ILE A 59 -1.01 16.31 43.45
N ALA A 60 -1.54 17.53 43.31
CA ALA A 60 -1.34 18.34 42.10
C ALA A 60 0.13 18.70 41.90
N GLY A 61 0.79 19.20 42.95
CA GLY A 61 2.22 19.53 42.91
C GLY A 61 3.11 18.30 42.74
N PHE A 62 2.72 17.15 43.30
CA PHE A 62 3.42 15.88 43.08
C PHE A 62 3.33 15.43 41.61
N ARG A 63 2.17 15.57 40.96
CA ARG A 63 2.00 15.22 39.55
C ARG A 63 2.85 16.11 38.64
N GLU A 64 2.89 17.41 38.89
CA GLU A 64 3.70 18.37 38.12
C GLU A 64 5.20 18.05 38.22
N GLN A 65 5.65 17.63 39.41
CA GLN A 65 7.02 17.16 39.61
C GLN A 65 7.29 15.88 38.80
N VAL A 66 6.35 14.93 38.76
CA VAL A 66 6.48 13.67 38.02
C VAL A 66 6.55 13.91 36.51
N GLU A 67 5.76 14.83 35.96
CA GLU A 67 5.75 15.15 34.53
C GLU A 67 7.11 15.60 34.00
N HIS A 68 7.94 16.27 34.82
CA HIS A 68 9.30 16.67 34.43
C HIS A 68 10.24 15.48 34.18
N TYR A 69 9.89 14.29 34.68
CA TYR A 69 10.69 13.07 34.60
C TYR A 69 10.10 12.03 33.64
N LEU A 70 8.99 12.34 32.96
CA LEU A 70 8.36 11.46 31.98
C LEU A 70 8.98 11.68 30.60
N ASP A 71 10.09 10.99 30.34
CA ASP A 71 10.71 10.94 29.02
C ASP A 71 10.69 9.50 28.48
N PRO A 72 9.99 9.22 27.36
CA PRO A 72 9.94 7.89 26.76
C PRO A 72 11.31 7.35 26.33
N ASP A 73 12.23 8.22 25.90
CA ASP A 73 13.55 7.81 25.40
C ASP A 73 14.47 7.34 26.54
N SER A 74 14.18 7.76 27.77
CA SER A 74 14.91 7.34 28.97
C SER A 74 14.85 5.82 29.21
N LEU A 75 13.77 5.14 28.79
CA LEU A 75 13.63 3.69 28.96
C LEU A 75 14.60 2.88 28.09
N GLU A 76 14.95 3.38 26.90
CA GLU A 76 15.93 2.73 26.02
C GLU A 76 17.30 2.67 26.70
N VAL A 77 17.74 3.80 27.28
CA VAL A 77 19.01 3.89 28.00
C VAL A 77 19.04 2.96 29.21
N ALA A 78 17.98 2.94 30.02
CA ALA A 78 17.91 2.01 31.15
C ALA A 78 17.89 0.55 30.72
N TRP A 79 17.24 0.24 29.60
CA TRP A 79 17.20 -1.10 29.06
C TRP A 79 18.57 -1.59 28.59
N GLU A 80 19.32 -0.75 27.87
CA GLU A 80 20.68 -1.07 27.42
C GLU A 80 21.62 -1.41 28.59
N LEU A 81 21.48 -0.72 29.72
CA LEU A 81 22.27 -0.98 30.93
C LEU A 81 21.89 -2.28 31.64
N LEU A 82 20.62 -2.69 31.57
CA LEU A 82 20.09 -3.82 32.36
C LEU A 82 20.02 -5.13 31.56
N VAL A 83 20.04 -5.07 30.22
CA VAL A 83 19.89 -6.24 29.36
C VAL A 83 21.09 -7.19 29.42
N GLU A 84 22.31 -6.69 29.68
CA GLU A 84 23.52 -7.52 29.76
C GLU A 84 23.47 -8.50 30.93
N ASP A 85 23.02 -8.04 32.10
CA ASP A 85 22.94 -8.86 33.32
C ASP A 85 21.57 -9.55 33.51
N ALA A 86 20.63 -9.33 32.58
CA ALA A 86 19.23 -9.75 32.70
C ALA A 86 18.62 -9.42 34.08
N ALA A 87 19.05 -8.30 34.67
CA ALA A 87 18.69 -7.91 36.02
C ALA A 87 17.24 -7.41 36.05
N SER A 88 16.43 -8.00 36.93
CA SER A 88 15.10 -7.45 37.22
C SER A 88 15.24 -6.14 37.97
N VAL A 89 14.43 -5.15 37.59
CA VAL A 89 14.43 -3.81 38.17
C VAL A 89 13.08 -3.51 38.81
N THR A 90 13.10 -2.93 40.00
CA THR A 90 11.94 -2.33 40.66
C THR A 90 11.85 -0.84 40.33
N PRO A 91 10.67 -0.19 40.44
CA PRO A 91 10.56 1.23 40.15
C PRO A 91 11.55 2.14 40.92
N PRO A 92 11.89 1.88 42.20
CA PRO A 92 12.95 2.62 42.89
C PRO A 92 14.35 2.39 42.33
N GLU A 93 14.69 1.16 41.92
CA GLU A 93 15.98 0.87 41.29
C GLU A 93 16.07 1.53 39.91
N LEU A 94 14.99 1.53 39.14
CA LEU A 94 14.94 2.22 37.86
C LEU A 94 15.07 3.75 38.05
N ALA A 95 14.42 4.32 39.07
CA ALA A 95 14.59 5.74 39.37
C ALA A 95 16.04 6.10 39.74
N GLN A 96 16.72 5.23 40.51
CA GLN A 96 18.14 5.39 40.80
C GLN A 96 19.02 5.34 39.54
N LEU A 97 18.66 4.52 38.55
CA LEU A 97 19.39 4.41 37.29
C LEU A 97 19.13 5.60 36.36
N LEU A 98 17.87 6.03 36.23
CA LEU A 98 17.46 7.10 35.32
C LEU A 98 17.79 8.49 35.85
N PHE A 99 17.56 8.72 37.14
CA PHE A 99 17.59 10.05 37.75
C PHE A 99 18.70 10.21 38.79
N SER A 100 19.49 9.16 39.03
CA SER A 100 20.52 9.11 40.09
C SER A 100 19.98 9.31 41.52
N GLU A 101 18.66 9.27 41.70
CA GLU A 101 17.97 9.53 42.96
C GLU A 101 16.71 8.67 43.09
N GLN A 102 16.35 8.32 44.34
CA GLN A 102 15.15 7.51 44.66
C GLN A 102 14.03 8.34 45.31
N GLN A 103 13.92 9.61 44.94
CA GLN A 103 12.87 10.45 45.49
C GLN A 103 11.49 9.93 45.08
N PRO A 104 10.45 10.10 45.93
CA PRO A 104 9.11 9.57 45.64
C PRO A 104 8.52 9.99 44.27
N PRO A 105 8.70 11.22 43.76
CA PRO A 105 8.25 11.60 42.41
C PRO A 105 8.96 10.81 41.29
N MET A 106 10.28 10.60 41.43
CA MET A 106 11.11 9.88 40.46
C MET A 106 10.78 8.38 40.43
N CYS A 107 10.59 7.78 41.61
CA CYS A 107 10.13 6.38 41.75
C CYS A 107 8.76 6.17 41.09
N TYR A 108 7.85 7.15 41.21
CA TYR A 108 6.55 7.10 40.56
C TYR A 108 6.66 7.35 39.04
N ALA A 109 7.52 8.27 38.59
CA ALA A 109 7.79 8.46 37.15
C ALA A 109 8.33 7.18 36.50
N ALA A 110 9.30 6.53 37.14
CA ALA A 110 9.83 5.23 36.71
C ALA A 110 8.74 4.13 36.68
N HIS A 111 7.83 4.12 37.65
CA HIS A 111 6.68 3.22 37.65
C HIS A 111 5.74 3.45 36.45
N LEU A 112 5.45 4.72 36.12
CA LEU A 112 4.60 5.08 34.99
C LEU A 112 5.22 4.65 33.66
N LEU A 113 6.50 4.97 33.45
CA LEU A 113 7.25 4.56 32.26
C LEU A 113 7.23 3.04 32.06
N LEU A 114 7.51 2.26 33.12
CA LEU A 114 7.49 0.80 33.06
C LEU A 114 6.09 0.20 32.81
N THR A 115 5.05 0.86 33.30
CA THR A 115 3.67 0.36 33.15
C THR A 115 3.10 0.66 31.77
N GLU A 116 3.59 1.71 31.11
CA GLU A 116 3.20 2.08 29.75
C GLU A 116 4.10 1.47 28.68
N ASP A 117 5.29 0.99 29.06
CA ASP A 117 6.20 0.31 28.16
C ASP A 117 5.59 -0.93 27.50
N ARG A 118 5.74 -0.99 26.18
CA ARG A 118 5.41 -2.15 25.36
C ARG A 118 6.62 -2.73 24.64
N ILE A 119 7.79 -2.10 24.77
CA ILE A 119 8.97 -2.34 23.92
C ILE A 119 10.12 -2.95 24.72
N TYR A 120 10.52 -2.35 25.84
CA TYR A 120 11.77 -2.67 26.52
C TYR A 120 11.65 -3.64 27.73
N PHE A 121 10.62 -3.52 28.57
CA PHE A 121 10.46 -4.25 29.82
C PHE A 121 9.19 -5.12 29.87
N LYS A 122 9.29 -6.28 30.52
CA LYS A 122 8.17 -7.19 30.78
C LYS A 122 7.90 -7.27 32.28
N ARG A 123 6.62 -7.19 32.67
CA ARG A 123 6.20 -7.35 34.07
C ARG A 123 6.37 -8.80 34.56
N LYS A 124 7.04 -8.98 35.70
CA LYS A 124 7.17 -10.23 36.48
C LYS A 124 6.54 -10.08 37.88
N ALA A 125 6.55 -11.14 38.68
CA ALA A 125 5.86 -11.18 39.98
C ALA A 125 6.32 -10.08 40.96
N ASP A 126 7.63 -9.79 41.01
CA ASP A 126 8.23 -8.85 41.96
C ASP A 126 8.95 -7.66 41.31
N GLY A 127 8.71 -7.38 40.02
CA GLY A 127 9.37 -6.27 39.31
C GLY A 127 9.22 -6.33 37.79
N TYR A 128 10.12 -5.64 37.10
CA TYR A 128 10.19 -5.60 35.63
C TYR A 128 11.51 -6.21 35.16
N GLU A 129 11.46 -7.00 34.10
CA GLU A 129 12.64 -7.63 33.50
C GLU A 129 12.88 -7.05 32.11
N PRO A 130 14.12 -6.67 31.75
CA PRO A 130 14.44 -6.21 30.41
C PRO A 130 14.21 -7.36 29.41
N ARG A 131 13.54 -7.06 28.29
CA ARG A 131 13.37 -8.00 27.19
C ARG A 131 14.73 -8.22 26.50
N PRO A 132 15.04 -9.41 25.98
CA PRO A 132 16.29 -9.63 25.25
C PRO A 132 16.40 -8.72 24.02
N ALA A 133 17.63 -8.34 23.63
CA ALA A 133 17.90 -7.50 22.45
C ALA A 133 17.20 -7.96 21.17
N ALA A 134 17.20 -9.28 20.92
CA ALA A 134 16.50 -9.86 19.77
C ALA A 134 14.97 -9.64 19.83
N GLN A 135 14.38 -9.66 21.02
CA GLN A 135 12.95 -9.43 21.18
C GLN A 135 12.61 -7.95 21.03
N VAL A 136 13.44 -7.05 21.57
CA VAL A 136 13.24 -5.60 21.42
C VAL A 136 13.39 -5.18 19.95
N SER A 137 14.41 -5.68 19.25
CA SER A 137 14.59 -5.38 17.83
C SER A 137 13.40 -5.86 16.99
N GLU A 138 12.87 -7.06 17.30
CA GLU A 138 11.69 -7.60 16.61
C GLU A 138 10.45 -6.74 16.88
N ILE A 139 10.18 -6.35 18.13
CA ILE A 139 9.03 -5.48 18.47
C ILE A 139 9.17 -4.11 17.80
N ARG A 140 10.36 -3.50 17.84
CA ARG A 140 10.62 -2.20 17.18
C ARG A 140 10.42 -2.30 15.68
N HIS A 141 10.97 -3.34 15.04
CA HIS A 141 10.79 -3.57 13.62
C HIS A 141 9.31 -3.78 13.26
N GLN A 142 8.56 -4.55 14.04
CA GLN A 142 7.12 -4.74 13.83
C GLN A 142 6.34 -3.43 13.93
N LEU A 143 6.62 -2.62 14.96
CA LEU A 143 5.98 -1.32 15.16
C LEU A 143 6.33 -0.33 14.04
N GLU A 144 7.58 -0.31 13.59
CA GLU A 144 8.04 0.50 12.46
C GLU A 144 7.33 0.09 11.17
N VAL A 145 7.26 -1.21 10.88
CA VAL A 145 6.54 -1.76 9.72
C VAL A 145 5.06 -1.43 9.79
N GLU A 146 4.42 -1.51 10.96
CA GLU A 146 3.01 -1.14 11.14
C GLU A 146 2.79 0.37 10.94
N THR A 147 3.67 1.20 11.50
CA THR A 147 3.63 2.66 11.33
C THR A 147 3.83 3.05 9.88
N GLN A 148 4.77 2.41 9.18
CA GLN A 148 5.01 2.65 7.76
C GLN A 148 3.81 2.22 6.93
N LYS A 149 3.24 1.04 7.16
CA LYS A 149 2.01 0.59 6.50
C LYS A 149 0.84 1.54 6.72
N GLN A 150 0.72 2.09 7.93
CA GLN A 150 -0.32 3.06 8.25
C GLN A 150 -0.12 4.37 7.48
N ARG A 151 1.11 4.88 7.42
CA ARG A 151 1.47 6.07 6.62
C ARG A 151 1.22 5.85 5.13
N ASP A 152 1.66 4.72 4.59
CA ASP A 152 1.47 4.37 3.18
C ASP A 152 -0.03 4.29 2.84
N ARG A 153 -0.83 3.72 3.75
CA ARG A 153 -2.29 3.66 3.61
C ARG A 153 -2.90 5.06 3.62
N GLU A 154 -2.51 5.93 4.54
CA GLU A 154 -3.01 7.30 4.62
C GLU A 154 -2.62 8.13 3.40
N ALA A 155 -1.38 7.98 2.92
CA ALA A 155 -0.89 8.62 1.69
C ALA A 155 -1.69 8.14 0.46
N PHE A 156 -1.90 6.83 0.34
CA PHE A 156 -2.74 6.25 -0.71
C PHE A 156 -4.18 6.77 -0.66
N MET A 157 -4.80 6.81 0.52
CA MET A 157 -6.17 7.32 0.67
C MET A 157 -6.27 8.79 0.28
N THR A 158 -5.25 9.59 0.60
CA THR A 158 -5.16 10.99 0.19
C THR A 158 -5.10 11.12 -1.34
N ARG A 159 -4.20 10.36 -1.99
CA ARG A 159 -4.11 10.29 -3.46
C ARG A 159 -5.43 9.84 -4.10
N LEU A 160 -6.08 8.85 -3.52
CA LEU A 160 -7.37 8.33 -3.98
C LEU A 160 -8.46 9.39 -3.94
N GLN A 161 -8.55 10.17 -2.86
CA GLN A 161 -9.54 11.25 -2.74
C GLN A 161 -9.29 12.36 -3.77
N VAL A 162 -8.03 12.73 -4.00
CA VAL A 162 -7.65 13.72 -5.02
C VAL A 162 -8.02 13.24 -6.42
N ALA A 163 -7.72 11.98 -6.75
CA ALA A 163 -8.09 11.38 -8.04
C ALA A 163 -9.62 11.33 -8.23
N LEU A 164 -10.36 10.93 -7.20
CA LEU A 164 -11.83 10.90 -7.24
C LEU A 164 -12.47 12.29 -7.33
N ALA A 165 -11.75 13.35 -6.93
CA ALA A 165 -12.16 14.73 -7.15
C ALA A 165 -11.91 15.22 -8.59
N GLY A 166 -11.29 14.39 -9.44
CA GLY A 166 -11.01 14.69 -10.85
C GLY A 166 -9.65 15.36 -11.09
N GLU A 167 -8.76 15.39 -10.09
CA GLU A 167 -7.40 15.92 -10.25
C GLU A 167 -6.44 14.82 -10.74
N SER A 168 -5.42 15.21 -11.51
CA SER A 168 -4.40 14.29 -12.02
C SER A 168 -3.43 13.89 -10.91
N VAL A 169 -3.33 12.59 -10.63
CA VAL A 169 -2.47 12.04 -9.59
C VAL A 169 -1.38 11.16 -10.19
N ALA A 170 -0.14 11.33 -9.71
CA ALA A 170 0.94 10.39 -9.99
C ALA A 170 0.86 9.21 -9.02
N TRP A 171 0.48 8.04 -9.54
CA TRP A 171 0.36 6.81 -8.77
C TRP A 171 1.72 6.14 -8.53
N GLU A 172 1.90 5.60 -7.32
CA GLU A 172 3.09 4.81 -6.98
C GLU A 172 2.95 3.35 -7.46
N GLU A 173 4.07 2.61 -7.51
CA GLU A 173 4.06 1.19 -7.90
C GLU A 173 3.20 0.33 -6.95
N SER A 174 3.20 0.66 -5.65
CA SER A 174 2.37 0.02 -4.63
C SER A 174 0.87 0.21 -4.89
N ASP A 175 0.48 1.35 -5.48
CA ASP A 175 -0.91 1.66 -5.83
C ASP A 175 -1.36 0.85 -7.05
N ARG A 176 -0.46 0.67 -8.03
CA ARG A 176 -0.74 -0.10 -9.25
C ARG A 176 -1.14 -1.54 -8.97
N LEU A 177 -0.52 -2.19 -7.99
CA LEU A 177 -0.90 -3.55 -7.58
C LEU A 177 -2.38 -3.66 -7.17
N ARG A 178 -2.93 -2.62 -6.52
CA ARG A 178 -4.35 -2.57 -6.15
C ARG A 178 -5.24 -2.41 -7.37
N PHE A 179 -4.81 -1.61 -8.35
CA PHE A 179 -5.53 -1.43 -9.60
C PHE A 179 -5.51 -2.70 -10.43
N GLU A 180 -4.38 -3.38 -10.54
CA GLU A 180 -4.28 -4.67 -11.23
C GLU A 180 -5.27 -5.71 -10.67
N ASP A 181 -5.47 -5.75 -9.35
CA ASP A 181 -6.45 -6.63 -8.75
C ASP A 181 -7.89 -6.23 -9.11
N LEU A 182 -8.20 -4.94 -9.20
CA LEU A 182 -9.49 -4.46 -9.74
C LEU A 182 -9.64 -4.81 -11.23
N GLU A 183 -8.59 -4.64 -12.03
CA GLU A 183 -8.61 -4.98 -13.46
C GLU A 183 -8.92 -6.46 -13.64
N LYS A 184 -8.28 -7.36 -12.86
CA LYS A 184 -8.58 -8.79 -12.88
C LYS A 184 -10.03 -9.10 -12.54
N LEU A 185 -10.61 -8.40 -11.55
CA LEU A 185 -12.03 -8.54 -11.21
C LEU A 185 -12.96 -8.15 -12.37
N VAL A 186 -12.61 -7.11 -13.13
CA VAL A 186 -13.41 -6.71 -14.30
C VAL A 186 -13.21 -7.66 -15.48
N LEU A 187 -11.98 -8.10 -15.72
CA LEU A 187 -11.65 -8.92 -16.89
C LEU A 187 -12.10 -10.38 -16.73
N ASP A 188 -12.07 -10.94 -15.52
CA ASP A 188 -12.46 -12.32 -15.22
C ASP A 188 -13.43 -12.38 -14.02
N PRO A 189 -14.71 -12.01 -14.23
CA PRO A 189 -15.69 -11.88 -13.14
C PRO A 189 -16.13 -13.23 -12.55
N GLU A 190 -15.89 -14.34 -13.24
CA GLU A 190 -16.23 -15.69 -12.78
C GLU A 190 -15.30 -16.18 -11.67
N ARG A 191 -14.10 -15.58 -11.56
CA ARG A 191 -13.13 -15.90 -10.50
C ARG A 191 -13.33 -15.03 -9.27
N THR A 192 -13.00 -15.59 -8.11
CA THR A 192 -13.01 -14.85 -6.85
C THR A 192 -11.72 -14.05 -6.70
N HIS A 193 -11.85 -12.72 -6.67
CA HIS A 193 -10.75 -11.79 -6.45
C HIS A 193 -10.90 -11.09 -5.09
N ARG A 194 -10.48 -11.78 -4.01
CA ARG A 194 -10.72 -11.30 -2.62
C ARG A 194 -10.11 -9.93 -2.35
N HIS A 195 -8.88 -9.68 -2.78
CA HIS A 195 -8.22 -8.40 -2.53
C HIS A 195 -8.96 -7.23 -3.19
N ALA A 196 -9.45 -7.42 -4.42
CA ALA A 196 -10.26 -6.43 -5.12
C ALA A 196 -11.60 -6.16 -4.40
N GLN A 197 -12.25 -7.22 -3.93
CA GLN A 197 -13.50 -7.12 -3.18
C GLN A 197 -13.32 -6.45 -1.82
N GLU A 198 -12.28 -6.80 -1.06
CA GLU A 198 -11.90 -6.15 0.20
C GLU A 198 -11.54 -4.68 -0.02
N PHE A 199 -10.86 -4.37 -1.14
CA PHE A 199 -10.53 -3.00 -1.48
C PHE A 199 -11.80 -2.18 -1.75
N LEU A 200 -12.73 -2.68 -2.57
CA LEU A 200 -14.03 -2.03 -2.82
C LEU A 200 -14.85 -1.88 -1.53
N ALA A 201 -14.84 -2.90 -0.67
CA ALA A 201 -15.52 -2.85 0.62
C ALA A 201 -14.93 -1.77 1.53
N SER A 202 -13.61 -1.58 1.52
CA SER A 202 -12.97 -0.53 2.32
C SER A 202 -13.27 0.90 1.83
N LEU A 203 -13.84 1.04 0.63
CA LEU A 203 -14.33 2.28 0.05
C LEU A 203 -15.86 2.42 0.11
N ASP A 204 -16.55 1.54 0.85
CA ASP A 204 -18.01 1.47 0.94
C ASP A 204 -18.69 1.32 -0.45
N ARG A 205 -18.02 0.64 -1.38
CA ARG A 205 -18.53 0.38 -2.74
C ARG A 205 -19.05 -1.05 -2.89
N PRO A 206 -20.00 -1.29 -3.81
CA PRO A 206 -20.43 -2.65 -4.15
C PRO A 206 -19.25 -3.49 -4.63
N GLN A 207 -19.15 -4.75 -4.18
CA GLN A 207 -18.06 -5.67 -4.53
C GLN A 207 -18.32 -6.36 -5.88
N THR A 208 -18.65 -5.55 -6.89
CA THR A 208 -19.08 -6.01 -8.22
C THR A 208 -18.09 -5.60 -9.30
N PRO A 209 -18.00 -6.32 -10.42
CA PRO A 209 -17.18 -5.93 -11.56
C PRO A 209 -17.54 -4.53 -12.08
N ASP A 210 -18.83 -4.16 -12.12
CA ASP A 210 -19.27 -2.84 -12.58
C ASP A 210 -18.77 -1.71 -11.67
N ALA A 211 -18.75 -1.93 -10.34
CA ALA A 211 -18.21 -0.95 -9.40
C ALA A 211 -16.69 -0.83 -9.50
N ALA A 212 -15.98 -1.93 -9.77
CA ALA A 212 -14.54 -1.90 -10.06
C ALA A 212 -14.24 -1.13 -11.35
N PHE A 213 -15.00 -1.37 -12.41
CA PHE A 213 -14.89 -0.62 -13.67
C PHE A 213 -15.13 0.87 -13.47
N ALA A 214 -16.24 1.23 -12.80
CA ALA A 214 -16.56 2.63 -12.52
C ALA A 214 -15.48 3.32 -11.67
N LEU A 215 -14.84 2.58 -10.75
CA LEU A 215 -13.71 3.09 -9.98
C LEU A 215 -12.49 3.31 -10.87
N LEU A 216 -12.07 2.34 -11.69
CA LEU A 216 -10.94 2.47 -12.61
C LEU A 216 -11.10 3.65 -13.58
N VAL A 217 -12.33 3.90 -14.03
CA VAL A 217 -12.67 5.08 -14.85
C VAL A 217 -12.58 6.37 -14.05
N ALA A 218 -13.13 6.40 -12.82
CA ALA A 218 -13.07 7.58 -11.96
C ALA A 218 -11.63 7.95 -11.54
N LEU A 219 -10.73 6.96 -11.48
CA LEU A 219 -9.31 7.17 -11.19
C LEU A 219 -8.49 7.57 -12.41
N GLY A 220 -9.11 7.66 -13.60
CA GLY A 220 -8.43 7.96 -14.85
C GLY A 220 -7.52 6.84 -15.37
N CYS A 221 -7.60 5.65 -14.78
CA CYS A 221 -6.82 4.50 -15.24
C CYS A 221 -7.38 3.95 -16.55
N TRP A 222 -8.72 3.87 -16.65
CA TRP A 222 -9.42 3.36 -17.83
C TRP A 222 -10.34 4.43 -18.42
N SER A 223 -10.65 4.29 -19.70
CA SER A 223 -11.66 5.13 -20.35
C SER A 223 -13.08 4.61 -20.10
N PRO A 224 -14.12 5.46 -20.10
CA PRO A 224 -15.52 5.00 -20.06
C PRO A 224 -15.90 4.04 -21.20
N HIS A 225 -15.15 4.08 -22.29
CA HIS A 225 -15.34 3.28 -23.50
C HIS A 225 -14.25 2.21 -23.65
N GLU A 226 -13.61 1.81 -22.56
CA GLU A 226 -12.53 0.83 -22.57
C GLU A 226 -13.00 -0.46 -23.24
N ASN A 227 -12.24 -0.93 -24.23
CA ASN A 227 -12.58 -2.16 -24.94
C ASN A 227 -12.23 -3.40 -24.11
N LEU A 228 -13.17 -3.81 -23.25
CA LEU A 228 -12.99 -4.97 -22.37
C LEU A 228 -12.80 -6.28 -23.15
N PHE A 229 -13.39 -6.42 -24.34
CA PHE A 229 -13.21 -7.60 -25.18
C PHE A 229 -11.76 -7.71 -25.66
N LEU A 230 -11.17 -6.60 -26.09
CA LEU A 230 -9.77 -6.55 -26.49
C LEU A 230 -8.83 -6.87 -25.32
N ARG A 231 -9.09 -6.33 -24.13
CA ARG A 231 -8.28 -6.66 -22.93
C ARG A 231 -8.41 -8.13 -22.55
N ARG A 232 -9.62 -8.70 -22.61
CA ARG A 232 -9.88 -10.11 -22.29
C ARG A 232 -9.30 -11.08 -23.31
N SER A 233 -9.22 -10.69 -24.59
CA SER A 233 -8.62 -11.55 -25.62
C SER A 233 -7.10 -11.67 -25.48
N ALA A 234 -6.48 -10.80 -24.68
CA ALA A 234 -5.03 -10.68 -24.56
C ALA A 234 -4.34 -10.51 -25.93
N TYR A 235 -5.05 -9.95 -26.91
CA TYR A 235 -4.48 -9.64 -28.21
C TYR A 235 -3.39 -8.57 -28.04
N PRO A 236 -2.19 -8.76 -28.60
CA PRO A 236 -1.09 -7.85 -28.41
C PRO A 236 -1.38 -6.49 -29.06
N SER A 237 -1.68 -5.47 -28.26
CA SER A 237 -1.95 -4.11 -28.73
C SER A 237 -0.70 -3.28 -28.98
N SER A 238 0.47 -3.76 -28.56
CA SER A 238 1.77 -3.09 -28.72
C SER A 238 2.76 -3.98 -29.45
N TYR A 239 3.70 -3.39 -30.18
CA TYR A 239 4.78 -4.11 -30.86
C TYR A 239 6.01 -4.22 -29.97
N PRO A 240 6.71 -5.37 -29.98
CA PRO A 240 8.04 -5.47 -29.38
C PRO A 240 9.01 -4.46 -30.00
N GLN A 241 9.89 -3.86 -29.19
CA GLN A 241 10.83 -2.84 -29.68
C GLN A 241 11.69 -3.33 -30.86
N LYS A 242 12.10 -4.60 -30.85
CA LYS A 242 12.87 -5.21 -31.94
C LYS A 242 12.15 -5.16 -33.30
N VAL A 243 10.83 -5.35 -33.29
CA VAL A 243 9.99 -5.30 -34.50
C VAL A 243 9.93 -3.86 -35.02
N ILE A 244 9.72 -2.90 -34.11
CA ILE A 244 9.71 -1.45 -34.43
C ILE A 244 11.06 -1.02 -35.02
N ASP A 245 12.16 -1.42 -34.39
CA ASP A 245 13.52 -1.08 -34.85
C ASP A 245 13.80 -1.67 -36.24
N LEU A 246 13.41 -2.92 -36.48
CA LEU A 246 13.56 -3.58 -37.78
C LEU A 246 12.69 -2.89 -38.86
N ALA A 247 11.45 -2.52 -38.54
CA ALA A 247 10.59 -1.76 -39.45
C ALA A 247 11.23 -0.42 -39.84
N HIS A 248 11.74 0.34 -38.87
CA HIS A 248 12.44 1.60 -39.14
C HIS A 248 13.70 1.41 -39.99
N GLN A 249 14.44 0.32 -39.75
CA GLN A 249 15.58 -0.04 -40.57
C GLN A 249 15.17 -0.29 -42.03
N TYR A 250 14.09 -1.07 -42.26
CA TYR A 250 13.61 -1.37 -43.61
C TYR A 250 13.02 -0.14 -44.33
N LEU A 251 12.44 0.81 -43.58
CA LEU A 251 12.01 2.09 -44.16
C LEU A 251 13.20 2.98 -44.56
N THR A 252 14.29 2.96 -43.79
CA THR A 252 15.47 3.79 -44.05
C THR A 252 16.35 3.21 -45.15
N ALA A 253 16.54 1.89 -45.13
CA ALA A 253 17.34 1.14 -46.08
C ALA A 253 16.60 -0.15 -46.46
N PRO A 254 15.69 -0.08 -47.45
CA PRO A 254 14.91 -1.24 -47.86
C PRO A 254 15.81 -2.39 -48.32
N PRO A 255 15.45 -3.65 -48.02
CA PRO A 255 16.18 -4.79 -48.54
C PRO A 255 16.18 -4.78 -50.09
N PRO A 256 17.16 -5.42 -50.74
CA PRO A 256 17.16 -5.60 -52.20
C PRO A 256 15.95 -6.43 -52.66
N ASP A 257 15.50 -6.22 -53.90
CA ASP A 257 14.35 -6.97 -54.44
C ASP A 257 14.72 -8.43 -54.61
N PRO A 258 13.98 -9.37 -53.99
CA PRO A 258 14.20 -10.79 -54.23
C PRO A 258 13.83 -11.19 -55.66
N ASP A 259 12.99 -10.40 -56.36
CA ASP A 259 12.62 -10.63 -57.75
C ASP A 259 13.09 -9.47 -58.65
N PRO A 260 14.25 -9.61 -59.32
CA PRO A 260 14.74 -8.60 -60.25
C PRO A 260 14.00 -8.59 -61.60
N ASP A 261 13.18 -9.61 -61.91
CA ASP A 261 12.61 -9.85 -63.24
C ASP A 261 11.12 -9.49 -63.33
N ARG A 262 10.66 -8.55 -62.49
CA ARG A 262 9.26 -8.10 -62.47
C ARG A 262 8.82 -7.58 -63.84
N LEU A 263 7.66 -8.05 -64.29
CA LEU A 263 7.02 -7.56 -65.51
C LEU A 263 6.49 -6.14 -65.28
N ASP A 264 7.02 -5.18 -66.05
CA ASP A 264 6.54 -3.81 -66.03
C ASP A 264 5.17 -3.69 -66.73
N LEU A 265 4.13 -3.43 -65.94
CA LEU A 265 2.76 -3.21 -66.39
C LEU A 265 2.31 -1.75 -66.18
N THR A 266 3.22 -0.80 -65.94
CA THR A 266 2.91 0.60 -65.61
C THR A 266 2.15 1.36 -66.72
N ALA A 267 2.16 0.84 -67.94
CA ALA A 267 1.35 1.37 -69.05
C ALA A 267 -0.15 1.03 -68.92
N LEU A 268 -0.52 0.03 -68.13
CA LEU A 268 -1.91 -0.33 -67.88
C LEU A 268 -2.51 0.59 -66.81
N LYS A 269 -3.76 1.00 -67.02
CA LYS A 269 -4.52 1.69 -65.95
C LYS A 269 -4.90 0.67 -64.88
N VAL A 270 -4.49 0.95 -63.65
CA VAL A 270 -4.86 0.16 -62.45
C VAL A 270 -5.98 0.88 -61.72
N TYR A 271 -7.01 0.14 -61.33
CA TYR A 271 -8.12 0.62 -60.51
C TYR A 271 -8.11 -0.15 -59.19
N THR A 272 -8.17 0.57 -58.08
CA THR A 272 -8.40 0.03 -56.73
C THR A 272 -9.80 0.48 -56.32
N ILE A 273 -10.58 -0.41 -55.68
CA ILE A 273 -11.98 -0.16 -55.37
C ILE A 273 -12.21 -0.48 -53.91
N ASP A 274 -12.09 0.56 -53.09
CA ASP A 274 -12.05 0.47 -51.63
C ASP A 274 -13.02 1.47 -50.99
N ASP A 275 -13.30 1.28 -49.70
CA ASP A 275 -14.01 2.27 -48.90
C ASP A 275 -13.15 3.54 -48.71
N GLU A 276 -13.80 4.69 -48.49
CA GLU A 276 -13.10 5.98 -48.32
C GLU A 276 -12.11 5.97 -47.15
N SER A 277 -12.34 5.14 -46.13
CA SER A 277 -11.50 5.00 -44.95
C SER A 277 -10.42 3.92 -45.07
N THR A 278 -10.27 3.25 -46.21
CA THR A 278 -9.25 2.21 -46.40
C THR A 278 -7.86 2.85 -46.45
N GLU A 279 -6.96 2.39 -45.57
CA GLU A 279 -5.56 2.83 -45.54
C GLU A 279 -4.61 1.79 -46.18
N GLU A 280 -4.96 0.51 -46.07
CA GLU A 280 -4.18 -0.63 -46.57
C GLU A 280 -4.81 -1.11 -47.90
N ILE A 281 -4.20 -0.75 -49.03
CA ILE A 281 -4.68 -1.16 -50.37
C ILE A 281 -3.95 -2.43 -50.80
N ASP A 282 -4.67 -3.56 -50.75
CA ASP A 282 -4.09 -4.88 -51.03
C ASP A 282 -4.21 -5.31 -52.50
N ASP A 283 -5.16 -4.77 -53.26
CA ASP A 283 -5.42 -5.21 -54.62
C ASP A 283 -5.72 -4.09 -55.62
N GLY A 284 -5.49 -4.40 -56.89
CA GLY A 284 -5.78 -3.52 -58.01
C GLY A 284 -6.11 -4.31 -59.28
N LEU A 285 -6.86 -3.71 -60.17
CA LEU A 285 -7.40 -4.35 -61.37
C LEU A 285 -7.00 -3.59 -62.63
N SER A 286 -6.60 -4.32 -63.68
CA SER A 286 -6.48 -3.77 -65.03
C SER A 286 -7.20 -4.66 -66.03
N VAL A 287 -7.76 -4.05 -67.07
CA VAL A 287 -8.42 -4.75 -68.16
C VAL A 287 -7.68 -4.44 -69.46
N GLU A 288 -7.26 -5.50 -70.16
CA GLU A 288 -6.58 -5.42 -71.44
C GLU A 288 -7.42 -6.16 -72.50
N TYR A 289 -7.77 -5.47 -73.58
CA TYR A 289 -8.47 -6.07 -74.72
C TYR A 289 -7.44 -6.55 -75.75
N LEU A 290 -7.48 -7.84 -76.10
CA LEU A 290 -6.52 -8.47 -77.00
C LEU A 290 -7.02 -8.44 -78.45
N ASP A 291 -6.08 -8.50 -79.41
CA ASP A 291 -6.37 -8.42 -80.85
C ASP A 291 -7.29 -9.56 -81.36
N ASP A 292 -7.32 -10.70 -80.66
CA ASP A 292 -8.18 -11.85 -80.99
C ASP A 292 -9.59 -11.76 -80.38
N GLY A 293 -9.96 -10.61 -79.83
CA GLY A 293 -11.26 -10.34 -79.23
C GLY A 293 -11.41 -10.86 -77.80
N ARG A 294 -10.38 -11.49 -77.21
CA ARG A 294 -10.39 -11.87 -75.80
C ARG A 294 -10.10 -10.68 -74.90
N THR A 295 -10.54 -10.78 -73.66
CA THR A 295 -10.22 -9.82 -72.60
C THR A 295 -9.31 -10.51 -71.59
N ARG A 296 -8.19 -9.88 -71.26
CA ARG A 296 -7.32 -10.28 -70.15
C ARG A 296 -7.61 -9.38 -68.96
N LEU A 297 -7.97 -10.01 -67.85
CA LEU A 297 -8.08 -9.36 -66.55
C LEU A 297 -6.76 -9.57 -65.80
N TRP A 298 -6.17 -8.48 -65.35
CA TRP A 298 -5.02 -8.49 -64.45
C TRP A 298 -5.51 -8.20 -63.04
N ILE A 299 -5.15 -9.07 -62.10
CA ILE A 299 -5.36 -8.87 -60.66
C ILE A 299 -3.97 -8.67 -60.07
N HIS A 300 -3.71 -7.45 -59.64
CA HIS A 300 -2.46 -7.04 -59.01
C HIS A 300 -2.67 -7.14 -57.51
N ILE A 301 -1.83 -7.87 -56.80
CA ILE A 301 -1.89 -7.99 -55.33
C ILE A 301 -0.64 -7.33 -54.77
N ALA A 302 -0.79 -6.60 -53.66
CA ALA A 302 0.32 -6.03 -52.92
C ALA A 302 1.33 -7.13 -52.57
N ASP A 303 2.61 -6.78 -52.67
CA ASP A 303 3.71 -7.70 -52.40
C ASP A 303 4.46 -7.29 -51.12
N PRO A 304 3.88 -7.49 -49.92
CA PRO A 304 4.58 -7.18 -48.67
C PRO A 304 5.82 -8.08 -48.47
N THR A 305 5.85 -9.24 -49.14
CA THR A 305 7.00 -10.18 -49.08
C THR A 305 8.25 -9.64 -49.79
N ARG A 306 8.10 -8.58 -50.59
CA ARG A 306 9.22 -7.76 -51.07
C ARG A 306 10.05 -7.19 -49.93
N LEU A 307 9.40 -6.78 -48.83
CA LEU A 307 10.04 -6.10 -47.71
C LEU A 307 10.25 -7.05 -46.53
N ILE A 308 9.34 -8.00 -46.30
CA ILE A 308 9.36 -8.89 -45.14
C ILE A 308 10.02 -10.22 -45.52
N ALA A 309 11.15 -10.53 -44.88
CA ALA A 309 11.86 -11.78 -45.13
C ALA A 309 11.30 -12.92 -44.27
N VAL A 310 11.19 -14.12 -44.86
CA VAL A 310 10.73 -15.30 -44.13
C VAL A 310 11.64 -15.60 -42.94
N GLY A 311 11.05 -15.65 -41.75
CA GLY A 311 11.72 -15.94 -40.49
C GLY A 311 12.36 -14.73 -39.80
N ASP A 312 12.22 -13.52 -40.33
CA ASP A 312 12.63 -12.31 -39.62
C ASP A 312 11.63 -11.91 -38.52
N GLU A 313 11.95 -10.88 -37.72
CA GLU A 313 11.10 -10.44 -36.61
C GLU A 313 9.74 -9.88 -37.09
N LEU A 314 9.65 -9.33 -38.30
CA LEU A 314 8.40 -8.82 -38.87
C LEU A 314 7.48 -9.97 -39.29
N ASP A 315 8.01 -11.00 -39.96
CA ASP A 315 7.28 -12.22 -40.31
C ASP A 315 6.78 -12.94 -39.06
N LEU A 316 7.65 -13.11 -38.05
CA LEU A 316 7.27 -13.78 -36.81
C LEU A 316 6.16 -13.05 -36.05
N GLU A 317 6.22 -11.72 -35.98
CA GLU A 317 5.18 -10.92 -35.34
C GLU A 317 3.88 -10.90 -36.16
N ALA A 318 3.96 -10.80 -37.49
CA ALA A 318 2.79 -10.87 -38.37
C ALA A 318 2.08 -12.23 -38.23
N ARG A 319 2.81 -13.35 -38.21
CA ARG A 319 2.24 -14.69 -37.95
C ARG A 319 1.58 -14.79 -36.58
N ARG A 320 2.21 -14.23 -35.56
CA ARG A 320 1.68 -14.23 -34.19
C ARG A 320 0.36 -13.47 -34.09
N ARG A 321 0.22 -12.35 -34.81
CA ARG A 321 -1.02 -11.56 -34.89
C ARG A 321 -2.06 -12.18 -35.80
N SER A 322 -1.61 -12.93 -36.81
CA SER A 322 -2.39 -13.65 -37.84
C SER A 322 -3.21 -12.77 -38.77
N THR A 323 -3.85 -11.71 -38.29
CA THR A 323 -4.68 -10.79 -39.06
C THR A 323 -4.71 -9.41 -38.39
N SER A 324 -4.85 -8.36 -39.20
CA SER A 324 -5.16 -7.01 -38.72
C SER A 324 -6.51 -7.02 -37.98
N LEU A 325 -6.56 -6.39 -36.82
CA LEU A 325 -7.78 -6.27 -36.02
C LEU A 325 -8.45 -4.92 -36.26
N TYR A 326 -9.56 -4.94 -36.98
CA TYR A 326 -10.38 -3.76 -37.26
C TYR A 326 -11.44 -3.56 -36.18
N LEU A 327 -11.34 -2.47 -35.42
CA LEU A 327 -12.30 -2.09 -34.38
C LEU A 327 -12.95 -0.75 -34.74
N PRO A 328 -14.18 -0.47 -34.26
CA PRO A 328 -14.78 0.85 -34.42
C PRO A 328 -13.95 2.00 -33.84
N THR A 329 -13.03 1.69 -32.92
CA THR A 329 -12.13 2.64 -32.26
C THR A 329 -10.78 2.79 -32.97
N GLY A 330 -10.53 2.03 -34.03
CA GLY A 330 -9.27 2.04 -34.79
C GLY A 330 -8.81 0.64 -35.21
N THR A 331 -7.71 0.59 -35.93
CA THR A 331 -7.11 -0.65 -36.44
C THR A 331 -5.84 -0.98 -35.65
N ILE A 332 -5.61 -2.26 -35.38
CA ILE A 332 -4.35 -2.79 -34.88
C ILE A 332 -3.81 -3.74 -35.95
N SER A 333 -2.86 -3.26 -36.78
CA SER A 333 -2.27 -4.02 -37.91
C SER A 333 -0.83 -4.45 -37.69
#